data_AF-A0A6I5NYY2-F1
#
_entry.id   AF-A0A6I5NYY2-F1
#
_cell.length_a   1.000
_cell.length_b   1.000
_cell.length_c   1.000
_cell.angle_alpha   90.00
_cell.angle_beta   90.00
_cell.angle_gamma   90.00
#
_symmetry.space_group_name_H-M   'P 1'
#
loop_
_entity.id
_entity.type
_entity.pdbx_description
1 polymer ?
#
loop_
_entity_poly.entity_id
_entity_poly.type
_entity_poly.pdbx_seq_one_letter_code
_entity_poly.pdbx_strand_id
1 'polypeptide(L)'
;MLELVTSIDLPGLEQAEALGELDFALFGRTGTSETPMLLDAFNLFGRLDTPGENDELSIQASSNVSLLGQQSFLASSSDGLDETAIAVVQGFYSQSFDQATTLTLVEFKRSEARASAQVSTPETSSVVALLLVGGAIFGVSQRRWQTA
;
A
#
# COMPACT_ATOMS: atom_id res chain seq x y z
N MET A 1 3.56 9.84 13.99
CA MET A 1 2.75 10.58 13.01
C MET A 1 2.75 9.79 11.73
N LEU A 2 1.59 9.66 11.11
CA LEU A 2 1.41 9.08 9.79
C LEU A 2 0.83 10.16 8.88
N GLU A 3 1.35 10.27 7.66
CA GLU A 3 0.89 11.19 6.63
C GLU A 3 0.92 10.44 5.30
N LEU A 4 -0.23 10.37 4.63
CA LEU A 4 -0.41 9.74 3.33
C LEU A 4 -1.02 10.75 2.37
N VAL A 5 -0.57 10.73 1.13
CA VAL A 5 -1.06 11.59 0.06
C VAL A 5 -1.12 10.78 -1.23
N THR A 6 -2.21 10.90 -1.95
CA THR A 6 -2.42 10.35 -3.30
C THR A 6 -2.97 11.43 -4.20
N SER A 7 -2.67 11.33 -5.49
CA SER A 7 -3.08 12.29 -6.52
C SER A 7 -3.15 11.59 -7.87
N ILE A 8 -4.17 11.90 -8.67
CA ILE A 8 -4.35 11.43 -10.05
C ILE A 8 -4.71 12.60 -10.97
N ASP A 9 -4.31 12.51 -12.24
CA ASP A 9 -4.62 13.53 -13.24
C ASP A 9 -5.87 13.16 -14.06
N LEU A 10 -6.07 11.88 -14.35
CA LEU A 10 -7.10 11.36 -15.25
C LEU A 10 -8.05 10.38 -14.55
N PRO A 11 -9.15 10.87 -13.94
CA PRO A 11 -10.10 10.00 -13.26
C PRO A 11 -10.72 8.99 -14.23
N GLY A 12 -10.75 7.72 -13.82
CA GLY A 12 -11.23 6.60 -14.62
C GLY A 12 -10.20 5.96 -15.56
N LEU A 13 -9.01 6.56 -15.70
CA LEU A 13 -7.85 5.93 -16.33
C LEU A 13 -6.74 5.65 -15.33
N GLU A 14 -6.60 6.47 -14.31
CA GLU A 14 -5.55 6.37 -13.31
C GLU A 14 -6.11 5.93 -11.95
N GLN A 15 -5.27 5.24 -11.19
CA GLN A 15 -5.50 4.89 -9.80
C GLN A 15 -4.20 5.04 -9.02
N ALA A 16 -4.28 5.59 -7.81
CA ALA A 16 -3.17 5.72 -6.88
C ALA A 16 -3.56 5.16 -5.51
N GLU A 17 -2.69 4.34 -4.92
CA GLU A 17 -2.83 3.84 -3.56
C GLU A 17 -1.65 4.28 -2.71
N ALA A 18 -1.91 4.70 -1.47
CA ALA A 18 -0.87 4.91 -0.47
C ALA A 18 -1.21 4.10 0.79
N LEU A 19 -0.22 3.39 1.32
CA LEU A 19 -0.32 2.60 2.53
C LEU A 19 0.74 3.07 3.51
N GLY A 20 0.37 3.13 4.78
CA GLY A 20 1.25 3.51 5.87
C GLY A 20 0.98 2.71 7.11
N GLU A 21 2.06 2.28 7.76
CA GLU A 21 1.99 1.52 9.00
C GLU A 21 3.07 2.02 9.94
N LEU A 22 2.68 2.24 11.19
CA LEU A 22 3.56 2.60 12.29
C LEU A 22 3.23 1.72 13.48
N ASP A 23 4.19 0.90 13.87
CA ASP A 23 4.07 -0.03 14.97
C ASP A 23 5.05 0.29 16.09
N PHE A 24 4.62 0.01 17.31
CA PHE A 24 5.50 -0.22 18.44
C PHE A 24 5.23 -1.60 19.02
N ALA A 25 6.30 -2.33 19.31
CA ALA A 25 6.25 -3.59 20.03
C ALA A 25 7.22 -3.52 21.20
N LEU A 26 6.72 -3.75 22.42
CA LEU A 26 7.53 -3.81 23.62
C LEU A 26 7.77 -5.25 24.00
N PHE A 27 9.03 -5.66 24.03
CA PHE A 27 9.45 -6.98 24.46
C PHE A 27 10.07 -6.93 25.86
N GLY A 28 9.79 -7.95 26.65
CA GLY A 28 10.32 -8.13 28.00
C GLY A 28 11.10 -9.42 28.14
N ARG A 29 12.13 -9.39 28.97
CA ARG A 29 12.87 -10.58 29.40
C ARG A 29 13.08 -10.54 30.90
N THR A 30 12.49 -11.49 31.62
CA THR A 30 12.52 -11.61 33.07
C THR A 30 13.43 -12.76 33.51
N GLY A 31 14.20 -12.55 34.57
CA GLY A 31 15.03 -13.59 35.19
C GLY A 31 16.03 -14.23 34.21
N THR A 32 16.02 -15.56 34.13
CA THR A 32 16.92 -16.37 33.28
C THR A 32 16.30 -16.79 31.95
N SER A 33 15.15 -16.21 31.55
CA SER A 33 14.58 -16.52 30.24
C SER A 33 15.51 -16.01 29.15
N GLU A 34 15.84 -16.86 28.18
CA GLU A 34 16.67 -16.46 27.02
C GLU A 34 15.84 -15.76 25.94
N THR A 35 14.54 -16.08 25.85
CA THR A 35 13.65 -15.58 24.80
C THR A 35 12.84 -14.37 25.27
N PRO A 36 12.89 -13.23 24.56
CA PRO A 36 12.01 -12.10 24.82
C PRO A 36 10.55 -12.43 24.52
N MET A 37 9.63 -12.00 25.39
CA MET A 37 8.18 -12.10 25.18
C MET A 37 7.60 -10.75 24.78
N LEU A 38 6.65 -10.72 23.86
CA LEU A 38 5.88 -9.51 23.57
C LEU A 38 5.02 -9.18 24.79
N LEU A 39 5.18 -7.99 25.33
CA LEU A 39 4.42 -7.48 26.47
C LEU A 39 3.20 -6.70 25.98
N ASP A 40 3.45 -5.74 25.10
CA ASP A 40 2.45 -4.78 24.62
C ASP A 40 2.79 -4.32 23.21
N ALA A 41 1.77 -3.89 22.48
CA ALA A 41 1.90 -3.38 21.13
C ALA A 41 0.98 -2.19 20.86
N PHE A 42 1.35 -1.42 19.86
CA PHE A 42 0.58 -0.33 19.27
C PHE A 42 0.74 -0.41 17.76
N ASN A 43 -0.33 -0.18 17.01
CA ASN A 43 -0.35 -0.10 15.56
C ASN A 43 -1.18 1.11 15.14
N LEU A 44 -0.64 1.89 14.20
CA LEU A 44 -1.33 2.93 13.45
C LEU A 44 -1.21 2.58 11.98
N PHE A 45 -2.34 2.27 11.36
CA PHE A 45 -2.43 1.92 9.95
C PHE A 45 -3.24 2.97 9.20
N GLY A 46 -2.82 3.27 7.98
CA GLY A 46 -3.53 4.12 7.06
C GLY A 46 -3.47 3.60 5.63
N ARG A 47 -4.54 3.83 4.88
CA ARG A 47 -4.67 3.53 3.47
C ARG A 47 -5.45 4.65 2.78
N LEU A 48 -4.96 5.07 1.63
CA LEU A 48 -5.68 5.88 0.65
C LEU A 48 -5.79 5.10 -0.66
N ASP A 49 -6.91 5.24 -1.35
CA ASP A 49 -7.19 4.63 -2.64
C ASP A 49 -7.92 5.64 -3.53
N THR A 50 -7.21 6.40 -4.37
CA THR A 50 -7.78 7.45 -5.23
C THR A 50 -7.94 6.94 -6.67
N PRO A 51 -9.11 7.07 -7.32
CA PRO A 51 -10.34 7.76 -6.87
C PRO A 51 -11.34 6.79 -6.21
N GLY A 52 -10.85 5.72 -5.58
CA GLY A 52 -11.67 4.77 -4.84
C GLY A 52 -12.26 5.39 -3.57
N GLU A 53 -13.03 4.59 -2.84
CA GLU A 53 -13.69 5.01 -1.59
C GLU A 53 -13.21 4.14 -0.41
N ASN A 54 -12.15 3.35 -0.62
CA ASN A 54 -11.67 2.35 0.34
C ASN A 54 -10.56 2.91 1.24
N ASP A 55 -10.73 4.15 1.68
CA ASP A 55 -9.81 4.80 2.60
C ASP A 55 -9.98 4.24 4.01
N GLU A 56 -8.85 4.03 4.69
CA GLU A 56 -8.82 3.52 6.04
C GLU A 56 -7.82 4.30 6.89
N LEU A 57 -8.20 4.57 8.14
CA LEU A 57 -7.28 5.02 9.16
C LEU A 57 -7.67 4.35 10.48
N SER A 58 -6.81 3.47 10.96
CA SER A 58 -7.09 2.64 12.12
C SER A 58 -5.96 2.69 13.14
N ILE A 59 -6.35 2.61 14.41
CA ILE A 59 -5.44 2.65 15.55
C ILE A 59 -5.81 1.51 16.48
N GLN A 60 -4.81 0.71 16.86
CA GLN A 60 -4.95 -0.41 17.77
C GLN A 60 -3.85 -0.34 18.81
N ALA A 61 -4.20 -0.60 20.08
CA ALA A 61 -3.25 -0.53 21.18
C ALA A 61 -3.59 -1.57 22.25
N SER A 62 -2.57 -2.13 22.89
CA SER A 62 -2.73 -2.97 24.07
C SER A 62 -3.25 -2.16 25.27
N SER A 63 -3.84 -2.84 26.25
CA SER A 63 -4.50 -2.20 27.41
C SER A 63 -3.56 -1.33 28.27
N ASN A 64 -2.25 -1.58 28.25
CA ASN A 64 -1.28 -0.81 29.03
C ASN A 64 -0.77 0.44 28.30
N VAL A 65 -1.22 0.66 27.06
CA VAL A 65 -0.93 1.85 26.25
C VAL A 65 -2.11 2.80 26.35
N SER A 66 -1.90 3.95 26.99
CA SER A 66 -2.92 4.99 27.14
C SER A 66 -2.73 6.07 26.08
N LEU A 67 -3.76 6.32 25.27
CA LEU A 67 -3.78 7.40 24.30
C LEU A 67 -4.34 8.67 24.97
N LEU A 68 -3.53 9.73 25.02
CA LEU A 68 -3.92 11.03 25.58
C LEU A 68 -4.72 11.87 24.59
N GLY A 69 -4.52 11.61 23.29
CA GLY A 69 -5.23 12.27 22.22
C GLY A 69 -4.96 11.58 20.89
N GLN A 70 -6.03 11.44 20.11
CA GLN A 70 -5.98 11.04 18.71
C GLN A 70 -6.45 12.22 17.88
N GLN A 71 -5.59 12.70 17.00
CA GLN A 71 -5.98 13.60 15.92
C GLN A 71 -5.81 12.85 14.63
N SER A 72 -6.94 12.50 14.02
CA SER A 72 -7.00 11.86 12.71
C SER A 72 -7.80 12.74 11.77
N PHE A 73 -7.28 12.90 10.56
CA PHE A 73 -7.87 13.69 9.50
C PHE A 73 -7.78 12.89 8.20
N LEU A 74 -8.91 12.75 7.53
CA LEU A 74 -9.01 12.26 6.16
C LEU A 74 -9.70 13.37 5.37
N ALA A 75 -9.12 13.77 4.26
CA ALA A 75 -9.72 14.71 3.33
C ALA A 75 -9.47 14.27 1.90
N SER A 76 -10.51 14.47 1.09
CA SER A 76 -10.48 14.35 -0.36
C SER A 76 -10.77 15.73 -0.96
N SER A 77 -10.13 16.06 -2.07
CA SER A 77 -10.44 17.25 -2.85
C SER A 77 -11.87 17.20 -3.37
N SER A 78 -12.47 18.36 -3.66
CA SER A 78 -13.87 18.41 -4.12
C SER A 78 -14.12 17.67 -5.44
N ASP A 79 -13.07 17.45 -6.22
CA ASP A 79 -13.06 16.70 -7.49
C ASP A 79 -12.62 15.22 -7.33
N GLY A 80 -12.23 14.79 -6.13
CA GLY A 80 -11.81 13.42 -5.84
C GLY A 80 -10.48 13.01 -6.49
N LEU A 81 -9.67 13.98 -6.90
CA LEU A 81 -8.38 13.77 -7.56
C LEU A 81 -7.21 13.70 -6.59
N ASP A 82 -7.34 14.32 -5.43
CA ASP A 82 -6.32 14.36 -4.40
C ASP A 82 -6.90 13.90 -3.07
N GLU A 83 -6.20 13.02 -2.38
CA GLU A 83 -6.58 12.56 -1.04
C GLU A 83 -5.42 12.67 -0.08
N THR A 84 -5.73 12.96 1.18
CA THR A 84 -4.76 13.15 2.25
C THR A 84 -5.28 12.53 3.55
N ALA A 85 -4.43 11.72 4.18
CA ALA A 85 -4.65 11.15 5.50
C ALA A 85 -3.55 11.62 6.45
N ILE A 86 -3.92 12.20 7.59
CA ILE A 86 -2.99 12.57 8.64
C ILE A 86 -3.46 11.96 9.96
N ALA A 87 -2.56 11.25 10.65
CA ALA A 87 -2.78 10.78 12.00
C ALA A 87 -1.63 11.17 12.93
N VAL A 88 -1.98 11.87 14.00
CA VAL A 88 -1.10 12.20 15.12
C VAL A 88 -1.66 11.53 16.37
N VAL A 89 -0.80 10.74 17.01
CA VAL A 89 -1.14 10.00 18.23
C VAL A 89 -0.16 10.40 19.31
N GLN A 90 -0.69 10.73 20.47
CA GLN A 90 0.08 11.00 21.68
C GLN A 90 -0.43 10.10 22.80
N GLY A 91 0.48 9.59 23.61
CA GLY A 91 0.15 8.65 24.67
C GLY A 91 1.32 8.36 25.58
N PHE A 92 1.10 7.44 26.51
CA PHE A 92 2.12 6.92 27.41
C PHE A 92 1.87 5.45 27.69
N TYR A 93 2.94 4.77 28.11
CA TYR A 93 2.95 3.37 28.51
C TYR A 93 3.33 3.27 29.98
N SER A 94 2.66 2.39 30.74
CA SER A 94 3.00 2.14 32.14
C SER A 94 2.70 0.71 32.55
N GLN A 95 3.70 0.01 33.09
CA GLN A 95 3.56 -1.34 33.67
C GLN A 95 4.53 -1.52 34.84
N SER A 96 4.13 -2.31 35.83
CA SER A 96 4.97 -2.71 36.95
C SER A 96 5.47 -4.14 36.78
N PHE A 97 6.70 -4.40 37.19
CA PHE A 97 7.32 -5.73 37.18
C PHE A 97 7.71 -6.14 38.60
N ASP A 98 7.44 -7.39 38.96
CA ASP A 98 7.78 -8.00 40.26
C ASP A 98 9.20 -8.58 40.30
N GLN A 99 9.87 -8.63 39.14
CA GLN A 99 11.23 -9.13 38.96
C GLN A 99 12.06 -8.15 38.12
N ALA A 100 13.38 -8.33 38.14
CA ALA A 100 14.26 -7.60 37.23
C ALA A 100 13.93 -7.98 35.77
N THR A 101 13.48 -7.00 35.00
CA THR A 101 13.06 -7.15 33.61
C THR A 101 13.91 -6.29 32.69
N THR A 102 14.48 -6.88 31.64
CA THR A 102 15.04 -6.13 30.52
C THR A 102 13.95 -5.82 29.53
N LEU A 103 13.80 -4.56 29.14
CA LEU A 103 12.82 -4.11 28.16
C LEU A 103 13.51 -3.76 26.84
N THR A 104 12.88 -4.13 25.73
CA THR A 104 13.28 -3.75 24.37
C THR A 104 12.07 -3.16 23.67
N LEU A 105 12.14 -1.88 23.34
CA LEU A 105 11.12 -1.22 22.53
C LEU A 105 11.57 -1.25 21.07
N VAL A 106 10.72 -1.78 20.20
CA VAL A 106 10.94 -1.81 18.75
C VAL A 106 9.89 -0.92 18.12
N GLU A 107 10.35 0.03 17.32
CA GLU A 107 9.51 0.85 16.46
C GLU A 107 9.68 0.36 15.01
N PHE A 108 8.57 0.15 14.32
CA PHE A 108 8.56 -0.18 12.90
C PHE A 108 7.73 0.85 12.14
N LYS A 109 8.23 1.24 10.97
CA LYS A 109 7.57 2.17 10.06
C LYS A 109 7.67 1.63 8.66
N ARG A 110 6.53 1.55 7.98
CA ARG A 110 6.47 1.16 6.58
C ARG A 110 5.54 2.11 5.83
N SER A 111 5.96 2.50 4.64
CA SER A 111 5.12 3.19 3.68
C SER A 111 5.26 2.53 2.32
N GLU A 112 4.18 2.54 1.56
CA GLU A 112 4.12 2.00 0.21
C GLU A 112 3.21 2.87 -0.63
N ALA A 113 3.61 3.14 -1.87
CA ALA A 113 2.82 3.89 -2.83
C ALA A 113 2.75 3.09 -4.13
N ARG A 114 1.56 3.03 -4.72
CA ARG A 114 1.31 2.33 -5.99
C ARG A 114 0.54 3.27 -6.90
N ALA A 115 0.87 3.23 -8.18
CA ALA A 115 0.13 3.95 -9.21
C ALA A 115 -0.06 3.03 -10.41
N SER A 116 -1.23 3.09 -11.02
CA SER A 116 -1.54 2.35 -12.23
C SER A 116 -2.36 3.21 -13.19
N ALA A 117 -2.16 2.99 -14.48
CA ALA A 117 -2.91 3.67 -15.53
C ALA A 117 -3.42 2.64 -16.53
N GLN A 118 -4.67 2.75 -16.94
CA GLN A 118 -5.29 1.94 -17.96
C GLN A 118 -4.79 2.41 -19.34
N VAL A 119 -3.59 1.97 -19.72
CA VAL A 119 -3.08 2.20 -21.07
C VAL A 119 -3.81 1.26 -22.01
N SER A 120 -4.76 1.80 -22.77
CA SER A 120 -5.31 1.14 -23.95
C SER A 120 -4.23 1.11 -25.03
N THR A 121 -3.24 0.23 -24.88
CA THR A 121 -2.33 -0.05 -25.99
C THR A 121 -3.17 -0.62 -27.12
N PRO A 122 -3.15 -0.03 -28.34
CA PRO A 122 -3.77 -0.67 -29.49
C PRO A 122 -3.15 -2.06 -29.59
N GLU A 123 -3.97 -3.11 -29.53
CA GLU A 123 -3.46 -4.47 -29.74
C GLU A 123 -2.60 -4.44 -30.99
N THR A 124 -1.29 -4.71 -30.83
CA THR A 124 -0.37 -4.80 -31.97
C THR A 124 -1.04 -5.71 -32.98
N SER A 125 -1.30 -5.19 -34.20
CA SER A 125 -2.13 -5.81 -35.25
C SER A 125 -1.44 -7.03 -35.88
N SER A 126 -0.92 -7.92 -35.04
CA SER A 126 -0.20 -9.15 -35.34
C SER A 126 -1.02 -10.01 -36.28
N VAL A 127 -2.35 -10.06 -36.08
CA VAL A 127 -3.28 -10.81 -36.92
C VAL A 127 -3.41 -10.21 -38.32
N VAL A 128 -3.51 -8.88 -38.44
CA VAL A 128 -3.60 -8.19 -39.74
C VAL A 128 -2.27 -8.31 -40.50
N ALA A 129 -1.15 -8.12 -39.81
CA ALA A 129 0.18 -8.30 -40.38
C ALA A 129 0.43 -9.74 -40.85
N LEU A 130 -0.02 -10.74 -40.07
CA LEU A 130 0.08 -12.15 -40.44
C LEU A 130 -0.78 -12.48 -41.68
N LEU A 131 -1.98 -11.92 -41.79
CA LEU A 131 -2.85 -12.12 -42.94
C LEU A 131 -2.30 -11.47 -44.21
N LEU A 132 -1.74 -10.26 -44.11
CA LEU A 132 -1.16 -9.57 -45.26
C LEU A 132 0.12 -10.26 -45.75
N VAL A 133 1.02 -10.65 -44.84
CA VAL A 133 2.27 -11.33 -45.20
C VAL A 133 2.01 -12.76 -45.67
N GLY A 134 1.15 -13.51 -44.95
CA GLY A 134 0.77 -14.87 -45.32
C GLY A 134 0.05 -14.93 -46.67
N GLY A 135 -0.90 -14.02 -46.91
CA GLY A 135 -1.63 -13.92 -48.18
C GLY A 135 -0.74 -13.56 -49.36
N ALA A 136 0.22 -12.65 -49.18
CA ALA A 136 1.17 -12.27 -50.23
C ALA A 136 2.11 -13.43 -50.60
N ILE A 137 2.62 -14.18 -49.62
CA ILE A 137 3.52 -15.32 -49.87
C ILE A 137 2.78 -16.46 -50.57
N PHE A 138 1.56 -16.80 -50.14
CA PHE A 138 0.74 -17.83 -50.79
C PHE A 138 0.29 -17.42 -52.20
N GLY A 139 -0.08 -16.16 -52.41
CA GLY A 139 -0.49 -15.67 -53.73
C GLY A 139 0.67 -15.66 -54.74
N VAL A 140 1.87 -15.30 -54.31
CA VAL A 140 3.07 -15.32 -55.17
C VAL A 140 3.55 -16.75 -55.44
N SER A 141 3.46 -17.67 -54.47
CA SER A 141 3.83 -19.07 -54.69
C SER A 141 2.89 -19.76 -55.68
N GLN A 142 1.57 -19.59 -55.55
CA GLN A 142 0.59 -20.16 -56.49
C GLN A 142 0.81 -19.68 -57.94
N ARG A 143 1.12 -18.39 -58.13
CA ARG A 143 1.43 -17.85 -59.47
C ARG A 143 2.70 -18.42 -60.08
N ARG A 144 3.75 -18.69 -59.29
CA ARG A 144 5.01 -19.26 -59.79
C ARG A 144 4.89 -20.72 -60.23
N TRP A 145 3.93 -21.47 -59.69
CA TRP A 145 3.69 -22.88 -60.02
C TRP A 145 2.76 -23.05 -61.24
N GLN A 146 2.05 -22.01 -61.65
CA GLN A 146 1.22 -22.02 -62.87
C GLN A 146 1.97 -21.56 -64.13
N THR A 147 3.19 -21.02 -63.99
CA THR A 147 4.02 -20.52 -65.10
C THR A 147 5.31 -21.33 -65.33
N ALA A 148 5.40 -22.53 -64.74
CA ALA A 148 6.47 -23.50 -64.97
C ALA A 148 5.86 -24.77 -65.62
#